data_AF-A0A920P748-F1
#
_entry.id   AF-A0A920P748-F1
#
_cell.length_a   1.000
_cell.length_b   1.000
_cell.length_c   1.000
_cell.angle_alpha   90.00
_cell.angle_beta   90.00
_cell.angle_gamma   90.00
#
_symmetry.space_group_name_H-M   'P 1'
#
loop_
_entity.id
_entity.type
_entity.pdbx_description
1 polymer ?
#
loop_
_entity_poly.entity_id
_entity_poly.type
_entity_poly.pdbx_seq_one_letter_code
_entity_poly.pdbx_strand_id
1 'polypeptide(L)'
;MGALFPNYAVVTLGLPPHTKINDITDLYKGMLSIANQYNVSIIGGDMVRSDQIFISITLTGTTTKEPLLRTTANVGDVVAVTGYLGGSAGGLQLIQQSIKTNKASQDYLLTCHQMPTPQVKSGRILVECSIRTAMDISDGLADDFSKLCFASNVSAKIFLNEVPVHSLLKILFQKPISN
;
A
#
# COMPACT_ATOMS: atom_id res chain seq x y z
N MET A 1 12.36 -0.27 -4.56
CA MET A 1 12.09 0.31 -3.22
C MET A 1 13.38 0.87 -2.68
N GLY A 2 13.36 1.97 -1.93
CA GLY A 2 14.63 2.56 -1.51
C GLY A 2 14.63 4.07 -1.29
N ALA A 3 13.54 4.79 -1.56
CA ALA A 3 13.39 6.16 -1.10
C ALA A 3 12.84 6.17 0.33
N LEU A 4 13.72 6.19 1.32
CA LEU A 4 13.34 6.33 2.74
C LEU A 4 12.89 7.76 3.08
N PHE A 5 13.29 8.70 2.23
CA PHE A 5 12.94 10.12 2.31
C PHE A 5 12.31 10.51 0.96
N PRO A 6 10.97 10.41 0.82
CA PRO A 6 10.31 10.93 -0.37
C PRO A 6 10.49 12.45 -0.39
N ASN A 7 10.75 13.03 -1.57
CA ASN A 7 11.14 14.43 -1.70
C ASN A 7 10.18 15.21 -2.60
N TYR A 8 9.98 14.72 -3.83
CA TYR A 8 9.24 15.45 -4.86
C TYR A 8 8.24 14.55 -5.55
N ALA A 9 7.06 15.10 -5.82
CA ALA A 9 6.03 14.46 -6.63
C ALA A 9 5.64 15.34 -7.81
N VAL A 10 5.34 14.71 -8.95
CA VAL A 10 4.60 15.33 -10.06
C VAL A 10 3.30 14.57 -10.28
N VAL A 11 2.22 15.30 -10.51
CA VAL A 11 0.85 14.75 -10.61
C VAL A 11 0.26 15.05 -11.98
N THR A 12 -0.05 14.02 -12.75
CA THR A 12 -0.78 14.15 -14.02
C THR A 12 -2.22 13.70 -13.84
N LEU A 13 -3.17 14.54 -14.25
CA LEU A 13 -4.60 14.26 -14.20
C LEU A 13 -5.18 14.17 -15.60
N GLY A 14 -5.88 13.07 -15.88
CA GLY A 14 -6.79 12.99 -17.02
C GLY A 14 -8.22 13.15 -16.53
N LEU A 15 -8.94 14.17 -17.02
CA LEU A 15 -10.25 14.53 -16.50
C LEU A 15 -11.31 14.69 -17.61
N PRO A 16 -12.53 14.17 -17.40
CA PRO A 16 -13.69 14.53 -18.21
C PRO A 16 -13.98 16.03 -18.17
N PRO A 17 -14.54 16.60 -19.25
CA PRO A 17 -14.85 18.03 -19.31
C PRO A 17 -15.93 18.47 -18.31
N HIS A 18 -16.67 17.53 -17.72
CA HIS A 18 -17.73 17.78 -16.74
C HIS A 18 -17.26 17.56 -15.29
N THR A 19 -15.98 17.29 -15.04
CA THR A 19 -15.43 17.17 -13.69
C THR A 19 -15.59 18.50 -12.94
N LYS A 20 -16.10 18.44 -11.70
CA LYS A 20 -16.33 19.64 -10.90
C LYS A 20 -15.00 20.15 -10.34
N ILE A 21 -14.86 21.48 -10.30
CA ILE A 21 -13.68 22.14 -9.70
C ILE A 21 -13.52 21.76 -8.22
N ASN A 22 -14.62 21.58 -7.49
CA ASN A 22 -14.58 21.18 -6.08
C ASN A 22 -13.96 19.79 -5.91
N ASP A 23 -14.27 18.83 -6.79
CA ASP A 23 -13.71 17.48 -6.72
C ASP A 23 -12.18 17.50 -6.91
N ILE A 24 -11.69 18.32 -7.85
CA ILE A 24 -10.25 18.54 -8.07
C ILE A 24 -9.61 19.21 -6.86
N THR A 25 -10.29 20.21 -6.30
CA THR A 25 -9.82 20.95 -5.12
C THR A 25 -9.66 20.01 -3.92
N ASP A 26 -10.65 19.15 -3.69
CA ASP A 26 -10.63 18.22 -2.56
C ASP A 26 -9.61 17.08 -2.77
N LEU A 27 -9.42 16.62 -4.01
CA LEU A 27 -8.33 15.72 -4.37
C LEU A 27 -6.96 16.32 -4.01
N TYR A 28 -6.69 17.55 -4.43
CA TYR A 28 -5.41 18.21 -4.12
C TYR A 28 -5.25 18.52 -2.63
N LYS A 29 -6.33 18.87 -1.89
CA LYS A 29 -6.26 18.99 -0.43
C LYS A 29 -5.80 17.68 0.22
N GLY A 30 -6.34 16.54 -0.23
CA GLY A 30 -5.93 15.22 0.23
C GLY A 30 -4.46 14.93 -0.08
N MET A 31 -4.03 15.17 -1.33
CA MET A 31 -2.64 14.99 -1.76
C MET A 31 -1.68 15.88 -0.98
N LEU A 32 -2.02 17.15 -0.77
CA LEU A 32 -1.20 18.10 -0.01
C LEU A 32 -1.12 17.72 1.48
N SER A 33 -2.22 17.23 2.06
CA SER A 33 -2.25 16.75 3.45
C SER A 33 -1.22 15.63 3.67
N ILE A 34 -1.26 14.58 2.84
CA ILE A 34 -0.30 13.47 2.95
C ILE A 34 1.12 13.88 2.56
N ALA A 35 1.28 14.76 1.56
CA ALA A 35 2.57 15.28 1.16
C ALA A 35 3.24 16.05 2.31
N ASN A 36 2.51 16.94 2.98
CA ASN A 36 2.99 17.67 4.15
C ASN A 36 3.37 16.72 5.31
N GLN A 37 2.56 15.69 5.57
CA GLN A 37 2.86 14.71 6.62
C GLN A 37 4.23 14.02 6.42
N TYR A 38 4.64 13.79 5.17
CA TYR A 38 5.89 13.12 4.83
C TYR A 38 6.98 14.04 4.29
N ASN A 39 6.80 15.37 4.38
CA ASN A 39 7.70 16.39 3.84
C ASN A 39 7.99 16.24 2.33
N VAL A 40 6.98 15.85 1.56
CA VAL A 40 7.03 15.76 0.10
C VAL A 40 6.50 17.07 -0.50
N SER A 41 7.17 17.59 -1.51
CA SER A 41 6.67 18.72 -2.30
C SER A 41 6.07 18.24 -3.61
N ILE A 42 4.83 18.66 -3.90
CA ILE A 42 4.26 18.51 -5.24
C ILE A 42 4.80 19.67 -6.09
N ILE A 43 5.73 19.37 -6.99
CA ILE A 43 6.51 20.39 -7.72
C ILE A 43 5.98 20.70 -9.12
N GLY A 44 4.92 20.02 -9.53
CA GLY A 44 4.32 20.23 -10.84
C GLY A 44 3.43 19.08 -11.25
N GLY A 45 3.10 19.05 -12.53
CA GLY A 45 2.11 18.15 -13.06
C GLY A 45 1.61 18.60 -14.43
N ASP A 46 0.65 17.84 -14.93
CA ASP A 46 -0.07 18.17 -16.15
C ASP A 46 -1.56 17.82 -15.99
N MET A 47 -2.41 18.48 -16.78
CA MET A 47 -3.83 18.18 -16.81
C MET A 47 -4.29 18.06 -18.26
N VAL A 48 -4.82 16.90 -18.60
CA VAL A 48 -5.29 16.58 -19.95
C VAL A 48 -6.78 16.27 -19.95
N ARG A 49 -7.45 16.61 -21.06
CA ARG A 49 -8.81 16.15 -21.31
C ARG A 49 -8.80 14.63 -21.53
N SER A 50 -9.70 13.91 -20.87
CA SER A 50 -9.84 12.46 -21.00
C SER A 50 -11.30 12.06 -20.79
N ASP A 51 -11.79 11.03 -21.49
CA ASP A 51 -13.14 10.50 -21.25
C ASP A 51 -13.24 9.72 -19.93
N GLN A 52 -12.11 9.30 -19.38
CA GLN A 52 -11.99 8.60 -18.10
C GLN A 52 -11.13 9.39 -17.12
N ILE A 53 -11.43 9.26 -15.83
CA ILE A 53 -10.57 9.82 -14.79
C ILE A 53 -9.33 8.94 -14.63
N PHE A 54 -8.15 9.52 -14.75
CA PHE A 54 -6.91 8.88 -14.32
C PHE A 54 -6.03 9.83 -13.54
N ILE A 55 -5.27 9.26 -12.61
CA ILE A 55 -4.30 9.98 -11.79
C ILE A 55 -2.98 9.24 -11.94
N SER A 56 -1.96 9.90 -12.45
CA SER A 56 -0.59 9.37 -12.51
C SER A 56 0.31 10.21 -11.63
N ILE A 57 1.02 9.56 -10.72
CA ILE A 57 1.90 10.21 -9.76
C ILE A 57 3.29 9.61 -9.93
N THR A 58 4.27 10.47 -10.18
CA THR A 58 5.68 10.10 -10.10
C THR A 58 6.27 10.69 -8.84
N LEU A 59 6.89 9.86 -8.01
CA LEU A 59 7.51 10.25 -6.75
C LEU A 59 9.00 9.95 -6.81
N THR A 60 9.82 10.94 -6.47
CA THR A 60 11.25 10.77 -6.24
C THR A 60 11.56 10.82 -4.76
N GLY A 61 12.65 10.16 -4.38
CA GLY A 61 13.17 10.30 -3.03
C GLY A 61 14.58 9.78 -2.91
N THR A 62 15.11 9.88 -1.70
CA THR A 62 16.49 9.60 -1.37
C THR A 62 16.60 8.59 -0.23
N THR A 63 17.78 8.01 -0.09
CA THR A 63 18.18 7.21 1.06
C THR A 63 19.59 7.60 1.45
N THR A 64 19.87 7.58 2.74
CA THR A 64 21.19 7.86 3.31
C THR A 64 22.06 6.61 3.42
N LYS A 65 21.45 5.43 3.26
CA LYS A 65 22.08 4.12 3.31
C LYS A 65 21.66 3.30 2.10
N GLU A 66 22.19 2.09 2.00
CA GLU A 66 21.78 1.11 1.00
C GLU A 66 20.25 0.94 0.98
N PRO A 67 19.63 0.92 -0.21
CA PRO A 67 18.19 0.73 -0.33
C PRO A 67 17.78 -0.69 0.06
N LEU A 68 16.52 -0.83 0.48
CA LEU A 68 15.90 -2.15 0.64
C LEU A 68 15.65 -2.76 -0.75
N LEU A 69 16.25 -3.92 -0.99
CA LEU A 69 16.12 -4.69 -2.22
C LEU A 69 15.21 -5.89 -1.99
N ARG A 70 14.73 -6.48 -3.08
CA ARG A 70 14.00 -7.77 -3.03
C ARG A 70 14.87 -8.97 -3.43
N THR A 71 16.15 -8.73 -3.70
CA THR A 71 17.09 -9.68 -4.33
C THR A 71 18.15 -10.19 -3.35
N THR A 72 18.05 -9.82 -2.07
CA THR A 72 19.10 -10.06 -1.08
C THR A 72 18.66 -11.00 0.06
N ALA A 73 17.54 -11.72 -0.09
CA ALA A 73 17.12 -12.70 0.90
C ALA A 73 18.06 -13.91 0.87
N ASN A 74 18.34 -14.46 2.05
CA ASN A 74 19.22 -15.62 2.23
C ASN A 74 18.47 -16.76 2.92
N VAL A 75 18.97 -17.98 2.71
CA VAL A 75 18.52 -19.14 3.49
C VAL A 75 18.85 -18.89 4.96
N GLY A 76 17.85 -19.06 5.82
CA GLY A 76 17.94 -18.78 7.26
C GLY A 76 17.34 -17.45 7.68
N ASP A 77 17.00 -16.56 6.74
CA ASP A 77 16.28 -15.33 7.05
C ASP A 77 14.87 -15.62 7.60
N VAL A 78 14.43 -14.77 8.53
CA VAL A 78 13.07 -14.78 9.05
C VAL A 78 12.15 -13.94 8.16
N VAL A 79 10.97 -14.46 7.85
CA VAL A 79 9.94 -13.74 7.11
C VAL A 79 9.06 -12.97 8.08
N ALA A 80 8.88 -11.66 7.84
CA ALA A 80 8.06 -10.79 8.66
C ALA A 80 7.20 -9.85 7.79
N VAL A 81 6.09 -9.37 8.35
CA VAL A 81 5.20 -8.38 7.73
C VAL A 81 4.87 -7.27 8.72
N THR A 82 4.52 -6.10 8.21
CA THR A 82 4.03 -4.99 9.04
C THR A 82 2.51 -5.00 9.11
N GLY A 83 1.96 -5.01 10.32
CA GLY A 83 0.51 -4.89 10.55
C GLY A 83 -0.29 -6.14 10.16
N TYR A 84 -1.60 -5.96 9.97
CA TYR A 84 -2.53 -7.03 9.57
C TYR A 84 -2.73 -7.05 8.05
N LEU A 85 -2.82 -8.24 7.48
CA LEU A 85 -3.08 -8.46 6.06
C LEU A 85 -4.58 -8.63 5.79
N GLY A 86 -4.98 -8.35 4.54
CA GLY A 86 -6.35 -8.55 4.03
C GLY A 86 -7.32 -7.39 4.27
N GLY A 87 -6.94 -6.36 5.02
CA GLY A 87 -7.83 -5.22 5.33
C GLY A 87 -8.35 -4.50 4.08
N SER A 88 -7.46 -4.21 3.12
CA SER A 88 -7.84 -3.56 1.85
C SER A 88 -8.80 -4.42 1.02
N ALA A 89 -8.54 -5.72 0.91
CA ALA A 89 -9.44 -6.65 0.20
C ALA A 89 -10.83 -6.71 0.86
N GLY A 90 -10.88 -6.74 2.20
CA GLY A 90 -12.14 -6.66 2.93
C GLY A 90 -12.89 -5.34 2.69
N GLY A 91 -12.18 -4.20 2.68
CA GLY A 91 -12.77 -2.89 2.36
C GLY A 91 -13.33 -2.81 0.94
N LEU A 92 -12.61 -3.33 -0.05
CA LEU A 92 -13.11 -3.44 -1.42
C LEU A 92 -14.38 -4.28 -1.49
N GLN A 93 -14.41 -5.41 -0.79
CA GLN A 93 -15.58 -6.29 -0.78
C GLN A 93 -16.79 -5.62 -0.12
N LEU A 94 -16.61 -4.79 0.92
CA LEU A 94 -17.70 -3.98 1.48
C LEU A 94 -18.29 -3.03 0.42
N ILE A 95 -17.45 -2.36 -0.35
CA ILE A 95 -17.87 -1.42 -1.41
C ILE A 95 -18.63 -2.15 -2.51
N GLN A 96 -18.12 -3.30 -2.96
CA GLN A 96 -18.71 -4.04 -4.09
C GLN A 96 -19.98 -4.80 -3.73
N GLN A 97 -20.04 -5.40 -2.53
CA GLN A 97 -21.10 -6.35 -2.16
C GLN A 97 -22.11 -5.80 -1.15
N SER A 98 -21.97 -4.53 -0.72
CA SER A 98 -22.88 -3.90 0.25
C SER A 98 -23.08 -4.73 1.53
N ILE A 99 -22.02 -5.37 2.02
CA ILE A 99 -22.05 -6.20 3.22
C ILE A 99 -22.36 -5.33 4.44
N LYS A 100 -23.39 -5.70 5.20
CA LYS A 100 -23.79 -4.98 6.40
C LYS A 100 -22.90 -5.39 7.57
N THR A 101 -22.35 -4.40 8.28
CA THR A 101 -21.60 -4.57 9.52
C THR A 101 -21.82 -3.35 10.42
N ASN A 102 -21.31 -3.38 11.65
CA ASN A 102 -21.36 -2.21 12.52
C ASN A 102 -20.46 -1.09 11.98
N LYS A 103 -20.80 0.16 12.33
CA LYS A 103 -20.11 1.36 11.82
C LYS A 103 -18.60 1.31 12.04
N ALA A 104 -18.13 0.93 13.23
CA ALA A 104 -16.69 0.86 13.53
C ALA A 104 -15.95 -0.14 12.63
N SER A 105 -16.58 -1.28 12.33
CA SER A 105 -16.01 -2.31 11.47
C SER A 105 -15.95 -1.88 10.00
N GLN A 106 -16.99 -1.20 9.56
CA GLN A 106 -17.06 -0.60 8.23
C GLN A 106 -15.99 0.49 8.08
N ASP A 107 -15.91 1.43 9.02
CA ASP A 107 -14.97 2.54 8.99
C ASP A 107 -13.52 2.04 8.96
N TYR A 108 -13.19 1.01 9.76
CA TYR A 108 -11.87 0.38 9.74
C TYR A 108 -11.50 -0.19 8.37
N LEU A 109 -12.36 -1.03 7.78
CA LEU A 109 -12.08 -1.68 6.49
C LEU A 109 -12.06 -0.70 5.32
N LEU A 110 -12.97 0.27 5.31
CA LEU A 110 -12.95 1.34 4.30
C LEU A 110 -11.67 2.16 4.41
N THR A 111 -11.21 2.48 5.63
CA THR A 111 -9.93 3.17 5.85
C THR A 111 -8.77 2.34 5.30
N CYS A 112 -8.73 1.03 5.55
CA CYS A 112 -7.68 0.15 5.03
C CYS A 112 -7.60 0.15 3.50
N HIS A 113 -8.72 0.34 2.79
CA HIS A 113 -8.77 0.32 1.34
C HIS A 113 -8.58 1.71 0.70
N GLN A 114 -9.29 2.71 1.21
CA GLN A 114 -9.36 4.04 0.62
C GLN A 114 -8.27 4.99 1.12
N MET A 115 -7.75 4.76 2.34
CA MET A 115 -6.77 5.62 3.01
C MET A 115 -5.60 4.81 3.58
N PRO A 116 -4.88 4.01 2.76
CA PRO A 116 -3.76 3.21 3.24
C PRO A 116 -2.60 4.10 3.73
N THR A 117 -2.04 3.76 4.89
CA THR A 117 -0.91 4.49 5.48
C THR A 117 0.44 3.98 4.93
N PRO A 118 1.26 4.84 4.31
CA PRO A 118 2.59 4.45 3.84
C PRO A 118 3.54 4.05 4.99
N GLN A 119 4.21 2.90 4.84
CA GLN A 119 5.12 2.33 5.84
C GLN A 119 6.53 2.95 5.83
N VAL A 120 6.66 4.26 5.59
CA VAL A 120 7.94 4.97 5.46
C VAL A 120 8.78 4.84 6.74
N LYS A 121 8.16 4.96 7.92
CA LYS A 121 8.83 4.82 9.21
C LYS A 121 9.41 3.41 9.39
N SER A 122 8.63 2.38 9.05
CA SER A 122 9.05 0.99 9.12
C SER A 122 10.26 0.75 8.19
N GLY A 123 10.21 1.26 6.96
CA GLY A 123 11.34 1.19 6.03
C GLY A 123 12.63 1.80 6.59
N ARG A 124 12.54 2.96 7.27
CA ARG A 124 13.69 3.60 7.93
C ARG A 124 14.28 2.73 9.03
N ILE A 125 13.43 2.19 9.90
CA ILE A 125 13.85 1.31 11.00
C ILE A 125 14.56 0.06 10.46
N LEU A 126 14.02 -0.57 9.41
CA LEU A 126 14.64 -1.76 8.80
C LEU A 126 16.07 -1.46 8.35
N VAL A 127 16.27 -0.34 7.65
CA VAL A 127 17.60 0.07 7.15
C VAL A 127 18.55 0.48 8.29
N GLU A 128 18.03 1.06 9.37
CA GLU A 128 18.80 1.33 10.59
C GLU A 128 19.29 0.04 11.26
N CYS A 129 18.44 -0.99 11.28
CA CYS A 129 18.77 -2.33 11.76
C CYS A 129 19.62 -3.17 10.79
N SER A 130 20.14 -2.58 9.71
CA SER A 130 20.93 -3.27 8.67
C SER A 130 20.17 -4.37 7.92
N ILE A 131 18.84 -4.34 7.94
CA ILE A 131 18.02 -5.19 7.07
C ILE A 131 18.14 -4.67 5.65
N ARG A 132 18.41 -5.59 4.72
CA ARG A 132 18.62 -5.27 3.30
C ARG A 132 17.48 -5.75 2.41
N THR A 133 16.70 -6.71 2.88
CA THR A 133 15.64 -7.34 2.09
C THR A 133 14.27 -6.93 2.58
N ALA A 134 13.48 -6.29 1.73
CA ALA A 134 12.08 -6.01 1.99
C ALA A 134 11.31 -5.75 0.70
N MET A 135 10.00 -5.98 0.74
CA MET A 135 9.09 -5.42 -0.25
C MET A 135 7.72 -5.03 0.31
N ASP A 136 6.98 -4.19 -0.40
CA ASP A 136 5.57 -3.92 -0.11
C ASP A 136 4.69 -5.05 -0.64
N ILE A 137 3.50 -5.16 -0.08
CA ILE A 137 2.48 -6.13 -0.51
C ILE A 137 1.36 -5.33 -1.18
N SER A 138 1.20 -5.53 -2.48
CA SER A 138 0.25 -4.84 -3.34
C SER A 138 -0.68 -5.81 -4.06
N ASP A 139 -0.15 -6.89 -4.63
CA ASP A 139 -0.91 -7.91 -5.34
C ASP A 139 -1.38 -9.04 -4.40
N GLY A 140 -0.77 -9.11 -3.21
CA GLY A 140 -1.12 -10.07 -2.18
C GLY A 140 0.09 -10.87 -1.70
N LEU A 141 0.00 -11.40 -0.48
CA LEU A 141 1.14 -12.04 0.19
C LEU A 141 1.76 -13.15 -0.67
N ALA A 142 0.96 -14.03 -1.25
CA ALA A 142 1.47 -15.17 -2.01
C ALA A 142 2.25 -14.72 -3.26
N ASP A 143 1.67 -13.82 -4.05
CA ASP A 143 2.24 -13.38 -5.32
C ASP A 143 3.49 -12.53 -5.10
N ASP A 144 3.42 -11.54 -4.21
CA ASP A 144 4.55 -10.67 -3.93
C ASP A 144 5.69 -11.40 -3.23
N PHE A 145 5.38 -12.27 -2.26
CA PHE A 145 6.41 -13.06 -1.61
C PHE A 145 7.07 -14.07 -2.56
N SER A 146 6.31 -14.64 -3.49
CA SER A 146 6.87 -15.48 -4.56
C SER A 146 7.85 -14.69 -5.43
N LYS A 147 7.50 -13.45 -5.84
CA LYS A 147 8.39 -12.56 -6.59
C LYS A 147 9.67 -12.25 -5.81
N LEU A 148 9.60 -12.02 -4.49
CA LEU A 148 10.78 -11.80 -3.64
C LEU A 148 11.68 -13.04 -3.60
N CYS A 149 11.09 -14.21 -3.33
CA CYS A 149 11.82 -15.47 -3.28
C CYS A 149 12.53 -15.74 -4.62
N PHE A 150 11.81 -15.58 -5.73
CA PHE A 150 12.37 -15.72 -7.08
C PHE A 150 13.52 -14.74 -7.33
N ALA A 151 13.33 -13.46 -7.00
CA ALA A 151 14.35 -12.44 -7.21
C ALA A 151 15.61 -12.64 -6.36
N SER A 152 15.50 -13.36 -5.23
CA SER A 152 16.62 -13.72 -4.36
C SER A 152 17.14 -15.14 -4.59
N ASN A 153 16.58 -15.89 -5.54
CA ASN A 153 16.92 -17.30 -5.80
C ASN A 153 16.82 -18.20 -4.54
N VAL A 154 15.76 -18.01 -3.75
CA VAL A 154 15.46 -18.81 -2.55
C VAL A 154 14.04 -19.38 -2.61
N SER A 155 13.74 -20.28 -1.69
CA SER A 155 12.39 -20.76 -1.41
C SER A 155 12.09 -20.58 0.08
N ALA A 156 10.82 -20.44 0.43
CA ALA A 156 10.41 -20.19 1.80
C ALA A 156 9.13 -20.94 2.15
N LYS A 157 8.94 -21.16 3.46
CA LYS A 157 7.76 -21.79 4.02
C LYS A 157 7.03 -20.80 4.92
N ILE A 158 5.75 -20.57 4.63
CA ILE A 158 4.87 -19.74 5.47
C ILE A 158 3.87 -20.67 6.17
N PHE A 159 3.70 -20.46 7.46
CA PHE A 159 2.68 -21.12 8.26
C PHE A 159 1.43 -20.24 8.30
N LEU A 160 0.31 -20.71 7.75
CA LEU A 160 -0.92 -19.90 7.62
C LEU A 160 -1.47 -19.40 8.96
N ASN A 161 -1.29 -20.18 10.02
CA ASN A 161 -1.68 -19.81 11.39
C ASN A 161 -0.84 -18.66 11.98
N GLU A 162 0.32 -18.35 11.41
CA GLU A 162 1.18 -17.23 11.81
C GLU A 162 0.94 -15.96 10.98
N VAL A 163 0.15 -16.05 9.90
CA VAL A 163 -0.17 -14.89 9.08
C VAL A 163 -1.10 -13.95 9.86
N PRO A 164 -0.68 -12.69 10.13
CA PRO A 164 -1.47 -11.78 10.95
C PRO A 164 -2.66 -11.28 10.14
N VAL A 165 -3.86 -11.75 10.50
CA VAL A 165 -5.13 -11.32 9.93
C VAL A 165 -5.99 -10.72 11.03
N HIS A 166 -6.52 -9.52 10.79
CA HIS A 166 -7.38 -8.86 11.77
C HIS A 166 -8.62 -9.71 12.05
N SER A 167 -9.00 -9.88 13.32
CA SER A 167 -10.12 -10.76 13.74
C SER A 167 -11.43 -10.44 13.03
N LEU A 168 -11.68 -9.16 12.78
CA LEU A 168 -12.82 -8.66 12.01
C LEU A 168 -12.98 -9.32 10.63
N LEU A 169 -11.88 -9.57 9.90
CA LEU A 169 -11.93 -10.24 8.61
C LEU A 169 -12.37 -11.69 8.75
N LYS A 170 -11.92 -12.35 9.82
CA LYS A 170 -12.34 -13.72 10.16
C LYS A 170 -13.79 -13.80 10.61
N ILE A 171 -14.44 -12.70 10.97
CA ILE A 171 -15.86 -12.68 11.35
C ILE A 171 -16.72 -12.39 10.14
N LEU A 172 -16.35 -11.39 9.33
CA LEU A 172 -17.17 -10.91 8.22
C LEU A 172 -17.05 -11.75 6.95
N PHE A 173 -15.89 -12.41 6.74
CA PHE A 173 -15.58 -13.09 5.49
C PHE A 173 -15.25 -14.57 5.69
N GLN A 174 -15.85 -15.21 6.70
CA GLN A 174 -15.81 -16.68 6.76
C GLN A 174 -16.39 -17.21 5.46
N LYS A 175 -15.56 -17.86 4.64
CA LYS A 175 -16.11 -18.77 3.66
C LYS A 175 -16.90 -19.82 4.45
N PRO A 176 -18.16 -20.12 4.09
CA PRO A 176 -18.77 -21.34 4.60
C PRO A 176 -17.80 -22.47 4.29
N ILE A 177 -17.56 -23.33 5.28
CA ILE A 177 -16.78 -24.54 5.08
C ILE A 177 -17.54 -25.33 4.00
N SER A 178 -17.09 -25.24 2.75
CA SER A 178 -17.53 -26.13 1.70
C SER A 178 -16.96 -27.50 2.05
N ASN A 179 -17.85 -28.37 2.56
CA ASN A 179 -17.61 -29.81 2.71
C ASN A 179 -17.14 -30.43 1.39
#